data_AF-K9KCD1-F1
#
_entry.id   AF-K9KCD1-F1
#
_cell.length_a   1.000
_cell.length_b   1.000
_cell.length_c   1.000
_cell.angle_alpha   90.00
_cell.angle_beta   90.00
_cell.angle_gamma   90.00
#
_symmetry.space_group_name_H-M   'P 1'
#
loop_
_entity.id
_entity.type
_entity.pdbx_description
1 polymer ?
#
loop_
_entity_poly.entity_id
_entity_poly.type
_entity_poly.pdbx_seq_one_letter_code
_entity_poly.pdbx_strand_id
1 'polypeptide(L)'
;ITEQEKLKKELERLKDDLGTITNKCEEFFSQAAASPSVPTLRSELSVVIQNMNQVHSMSSTYMDKLKTVNLVLKNTQAAEALVKLYETKLCEEETVIADKNNIKNLISTLKQWRSEVDEKRRVFPALEDELQKAKAISDEMFKTYKERDLDFDWHKEKADQLVERWQNVHVQIDNRLRDLEGIGKSLKYYRDAYHPLDDWIPQVETTQKKIQESQPENSKTLATQLNQQKMLVSEIEMKQSKMDECQKYAEQYSTTVKDYELQTMTYRAMVDSQQKSPVKRRRMQSSADLIIQEFMDLRSRYTALVTLMT
;
A
#
# COMPACT_ATOMS: atom_id res chain seq x y z
N ILE A 1 29.14 15.87 9.38
CA ILE A 1 28.98 16.09 10.84
C ILE A 1 30.34 16.05 11.53
N THR A 2 31.06 14.92 11.56
CA THR A 2 32.35 14.79 12.25
C THR A 2 33.40 15.82 11.83
N GLU A 3 33.48 16.13 10.54
CA GLU A 3 34.37 17.18 10.03
C GLU A 3 33.98 18.57 10.57
N GLN A 4 32.70 18.92 10.54
CA GLN A 4 32.22 20.19 11.11
C GLN A 4 32.44 20.28 12.62
N GLU A 5 32.32 19.17 13.35
CA GLU A 5 32.65 19.12 14.78
C GLU A 5 34.13 19.39 15.04
N LYS A 6 35.02 18.91 14.16
CA LYS A 6 36.45 19.19 14.23
C LYS A 6 36.71 20.69 13.95
N LEU A 7 36.13 21.25 12.88
CA LEU A 7 36.25 22.67 12.56
C LEU A 7 35.72 23.57 13.68
N LYS A 8 34.59 23.20 14.30
CA LYS A 8 34.04 23.93 15.44
C LYS A 8 35.00 23.92 16.62
N LYS A 9 35.64 22.79 16.95
CA LYS A 9 36.66 22.72 18.01
C LYS A 9 37.88 23.59 17.71
N GLU A 10 38.36 23.58 16.46
CA GLU A 10 39.46 24.46 16.04
C GLU A 10 39.08 25.94 16.17
N LEU A 11 37.83 26.29 15.83
CA LEU A 11 37.30 27.64 15.97
C LEU A 11 37.17 28.10 17.42
N GLU A 12 36.74 27.23 18.35
CA GLU A 12 36.75 27.55 19.79
C GLU A 12 38.18 27.86 20.28
N ARG A 13 39.17 27.06 19.87
CA ARG A 13 40.57 27.32 20.22
C ARG A 13 41.05 28.68 19.70
N LEU A 14 40.74 29.01 18.44
CA LEU A 14 41.09 30.32 17.86
C LEU A 14 40.39 31.48 18.57
N LYS A 15 39.17 31.27 19.07
CA LYS A 15 38.42 32.24 19.85
C LYS A 15 39.07 32.49 21.22
N ASP A 16 39.55 31.43 21.89
CA ASP A 16 40.30 31.53 23.14
C ASP A 16 41.64 32.26 22.94
N ASP A 17 42.36 31.94 21.86
CA ASP A 17 43.61 32.63 21.48
C ASP A 17 43.34 34.13 21.22
N LEU A 18 42.25 34.46 20.52
CA LEU A 18 41.84 35.85 20.29
C LEU A 18 41.48 36.57 21.59
N GLY A 19 40.83 35.89 22.55
CA GLY A 19 40.58 36.44 23.88
C GLY A 19 41.88 36.81 24.61
N THR A 20 42.88 35.94 24.51
CA THR A 20 44.22 36.20 25.07
C THR A 20 44.91 37.41 24.40
N ILE A 21 44.81 37.53 23.07
CA ILE A 21 45.36 38.67 22.32
C ILE A 21 44.62 39.97 22.68
N THR A 22 43.30 39.91 22.80
CA THR A 22 42.45 41.05 23.16
C THR A 22 42.88 41.63 24.52
N ASN A 23 43.08 40.77 25.53
CA ASN A 23 43.55 41.20 26.85
C ASN A 23 44.92 41.92 26.77
N LYS A 24 45.87 41.39 25.99
CA LYS A 24 47.18 42.02 25.78
C LYS A 24 47.08 43.37 25.08
N CYS A 25 46.18 43.50 24.10
CA CYS A 25 45.91 44.76 23.44
C CYS A 25 45.32 45.80 24.41
N GLU A 26 44.38 45.41 25.27
CA GLU A 26 43.80 46.31 26.27
C GLU A 26 44.83 46.79 27.31
N GLU A 27 45.73 45.90 27.75
CA GLU A 27 46.88 46.28 28.59
C GLU A 27 47.79 47.30 27.88
N PHE A 28 48.11 47.06 26.60
CA PHE A 28 48.92 47.98 25.79
C PHE A 28 48.23 49.34 25.62
N PHE A 29 46.91 49.36 25.35
CA PHE A 29 46.15 50.61 25.21
C PHE A 29 46.14 51.43 26.50
N SER A 30 46.12 50.76 27.65
CA SER A 30 46.18 51.40 28.97
C SER A 30 47.56 52.00 29.26
N GLN A 31 48.63 51.33 28.83
CA GLN A 31 50.02 51.73 29.09
C GLN A 31 50.58 52.74 28.07
N ALA A 32 50.14 52.67 26.80
CA ALA A 32 50.69 53.43 25.68
C ALA A 32 49.63 54.32 25.01
N ALA A 33 48.73 54.93 25.80
CA ALA A 33 47.56 55.67 25.30
C ALA A 33 47.89 56.85 24.34
N ALA A 34 49.10 57.42 24.43
CA ALA A 34 49.55 58.51 23.55
C ALA A 34 50.17 58.04 22.22
N SER A 35 50.30 56.71 22.00
CA SER A 35 50.89 56.18 20.78
C SER A 35 49.98 56.40 19.56
N PRO A 36 50.51 56.92 18.44
CA PRO A 36 49.72 57.20 17.23
C PRO A 36 49.15 55.93 16.57
N SER A 37 49.66 54.73 16.90
CA SER A 37 49.18 53.44 16.36
C SER A 37 47.95 52.87 17.07
N VAL A 38 47.60 53.37 18.26
CA VAL A 38 46.51 52.83 19.09
C VAL A 38 45.14 52.86 18.39
N PRO A 39 44.72 53.95 17.73
CA PRO A 39 43.41 53.99 17.06
C PRO A 39 43.28 52.92 15.97
N THR A 40 44.32 52.73 15.16
CA THR A 40 44.34 51.72 14.10
C THR A 40 44.27 50.32 14.69
N LEU A 41 45.09 50.00 15.69
CA LEU A 41 45.10 48.69 16.33
C LEU A 41 43.76 48.36 17.01
N ARG A 42 43.09 49.35 17.62
CA ARG A 42 41.73 49.19 18.16
C ARG A 42 40.71 48.87 17.07
N SER A 43 40.77 49.57 15.94
CA SER A 43 39.89 49.31 14.80
C SER A 43 40.09 47.89 14.26
N GLU A 44 41.33 47.47 14.01
CA GLU A 44 41.65 46.12 13.51
C GLU A 44 41.22 45.03 14.50
N LEU A 45 41.49 45.22 15.80
CA LEU A 45 41.06 44.28 16.85
C LEU A 45 39.54 44.14 16.88
N SER A 46 38.81 45.26 16.78
CA SER A 46 37.35 45.26 16.74
C SER A 46 36.82 44.48 15.52
N VAL A 47 37.44 44.65 14.35
CA VAL A 47 37.07 43.91 13.13
C VAL A 47 37.34 42.42 13.29
N VAL A 48 38.49 42.02 13.84
CA VAL A 48 38.82 40.60 14.06
C VAL A 48 37.86 39.95 15.06
N ILE A 49 37.51 40.64 16.15
CA ILE A 49 36.51 40.17 17.12
C ILE A 49 35.15 40.00 16.46
N GLN A 50 34.71 40.98 15.67
CA GLN A 50 33.45 40.90 14.94
C GLN A 50 33.43 39.70 13.97
N ASN A 51 34.50 39.53 13.19
CA ASN A 51 34.62 38.42 12.24
C ASN A 51 34.63 37.06 12.95
N MET A 52 35.36 36.93 14.07
CA MET A 52 35.38 35.71 14.88
C MET A 52 33.98 35.36 15.37
N ASN A 53 33.24 36.33 15.91
CA ASN A 53 31.87 36.13 16.37
C ASN A 53 30.93 35.71 15.22
N GLN A 54 31.07 36.33 14.04
CA GLN A 54 30.27 35.99 12.87
C GLN A 54 30.55 34.56 12.39
N VAL A 55 31.82 34.16 12.25
CA VAL A 55 32.21 32.81 11.83
C VAL A 55 31.79 31.77 12.86
N HIS A 56 31.89 32.10 14.16
CA HIS A 56 31.43 31.24 15.25
C HIS A 56 29.93 31.01 15.20
N SER A 57 29.15 32.07 15.05
CA SER A 57 27.69 31.99 14.89
C SER A 57 27.32 31.15 13.67
N MET A 58 27.93 31.41 12.51
CA MET A 58 27.68 30.68 11.27
C MET A 58 28.04 29.20 11.39
N SER A 59 29.18 28.88 12.02
CA SER A 59 29.61 27.51 12.30
C SER A 59 28.63 26.76 13.21
N SER A 60 28.03 27.46 14.18
CA SER A 60 27.01 26.88 15.06
C SER A 60 25.70 26.61 14.31
N THR A 61 25.17 27.58 13.58
CA THR A 61 23.94 27.40 12.78
C THR A 61 24.12 26.28 11.74
N TYR A 62 25.29 26.20 11.09
CA TYR A 62 25.58 25.14 10.13
C TYR A 62 25.68 23.75 10.78
N MET A 63 26.21 23.67 12.00
CA MET A 63 26.19 22.42 12.77
C MET A 63 24.74 21.97 13.07
N ASP A 64 23.86 22.91 13.41
CA ASP A 64 22.46 22.61 13.66
C ASP A 64 21.74 22.18 12.37
N LYS A 65 22.06 22.80 11.22
CA LYS A 65 21.61 22.35 9.89
C LYS A 65 21.97 20.89 9.67
N LEU A 66 23.25 20.53 9.82
CA LEU A 66 23.71 19.15 9.57
C LEU A 66 23.04 18.13 10.48
N LYS A 67 22.81 18.47 11.76
CA LYS A 67 22.12 17.58 12.70
C LYS A 67 20.66 17.36 12.30
N THR A 68 19.96 18.43 11.94
CA THR A 68 18.55 18.36 11.53
C THR A 68 18.38 17.62 10.21
N VAL A 69 19.23 17.89 9.21
CA VAL A 69 19.23 17.14 7.94
C VAL A 69 19.48 15.65 8.17
N ASN A 70 20.37 15.29 9.10
CA ASN A 70 20.58 13.88 9.46
C ASN A 70 19.34 13.23 10.11
N LEU A 71 18.54 13.98 10.88
CA LEU A 71 17.26 13.49 11.41
C LEU A 71 16.21 13.35 10.30
N VAL A 72 16.09 14.34 9.41
CA VAL A 72 15.25 14.25 8.21
C VAL A 72 15.60 13.00 7.40
N LEU A 73 16.89 12.76 7.12
CA LEU A 73 17.34 11.58 6.38
C LEU A 73 16.92 10.27 7.05
N LYS A 74 17.12 10.15 8.37
CA LYS A 74 16.73 8.95 9.14
C LYS A 74 15.22 8.73 9.11
N ASN A 75 14.42 9.78 9.30
CA ASN A 75 12.96 9.69 9.27
C ASN A 75 12.46 9.36 7.86
N THR A 76 13.05 9.94 6.82
CA THR A 76 12.75 9.61 5.42
C THR A 76 13.06 8.15 5.11
N GLN A 77 14.19 7.61 5.59
CA GLN A 77 14.54 6.20 5.42
C GLN A 77 13.56 5.27 6.14
N ALA A 78 13.15 5.62 7.37
CA ALA A 78 12.16 4.86 8.12
C ALA A 78 10.79 4.85 7.43
N ALA A 79 10.34 6.01 6.94
CA ALA A 79 9.10 6.16 6.18
C ALA A 79 9.16 5.37 4.86
N GLU A 80 10.26 5.46 4.10
CA GLU A 80 10.44 4.71 2.85
C GLU A 80 10.43 3.20 3.09
N ALA A 81 11.12 2.70 4.13
CA ALA A 81 11.11 1.28 4.47
C ALA A 81 9.70 0.80 4.85
N LEU A 82 8.96 1.62 5.59
CA LEU A 82 7.59 1.34 5.99
C LEU A 82 6.63 1.29 4.79
N VAL A 83 6.70 2.28 3.91
CA VAL A 83 5.90 2.33 2.67
C VAL A 83 6.20 1.11 1.82
N LYS A 84 7.49 0.83 1.56
CA LYS A 84 7.92 -0.34 0.77
C LYS A 84 7.43 -1.65 1.36
N LEU A 85 7.43 -1.80 2.68
CA LEU A 85 6.94 -3.02 3.34
C LEU A 85 5.48 -3.31 2.96
N TYR A 86 4.59 -2.30 3.05
CA TYR A 86 3.18 -2.51 2.74
C TYR A 86 2.89 -2.54 1.25
N GLU A 87 3.64 -1.79 0.43
CA GLU A 87 3.60 -1.94 -1.03
C GLU A 87 3.95 -3.37 -1.44
N THR A 88 5.03 -3.94 -0.91
CA THR A 88 5.44 -5.32 -1.17
C THR A 88 4.36 -6.30 -0.70
N LYS A 89 3.87 -6.18 0.54
CA LYS A 89 2.78 -7.04 1.04
C LYS A 89 1.56 -7.04 0.12
N LEU A 90 1.12 -5.86 -0.35
CA LEU A 90 0.00 -5.72 -1.28
C LEU A 90 0.33 -6.23 -2.70
N CYS A 91 1.57 -6.13 -3.16
CA CYS A 91 1.98 -6.71 -4.44
C CYS A 91 2.06 -8.24 -4.37
N GLU A 92 2.42 -8.77 -3.20
CA GLU A 92 2.67 -10.18 -2.95
C GLU A 92 1.44 -11.01 -2.62
N GLU A 93 0.28 -10.38 -2.38
CA GLU A 93 -0.96 -11.04 -1.95
C GLU A 93 -1.37 -12.23 -2.85
N GLU A 94 -1.95 -13.24 -2.20
CA GLU A 94 -2.39 -14.49 -2.81
C GLU A 94 -3.59 -14.29 -3.76
N THR A 95 -3.72 -15.17 -4.75
CA THR A 95 -4.89 -15.18 -5.64
C THR A 95 -6.15 -15.61 -4.90
N VAL A 96 -7.27 -14.96 -5.21
CA VAL A 96 -8.57 -15.31 -4.66
C VAL A 96 -8.99 -16.69 -5.16
N ILE A 97 -9.18 -17.62 -4.23
CA ILE A 97 -9.74 -18.95 -4.50
C ILE A 97 -11.24 -18.91 -4.21
N ALA A 98 -12.05 -19.65 -4.99
CA ALA A 98 -13.51 -19.74 -4.81
C ALA A 98 -13.90 -20.57 -3.57
N ASP A 99 -13.31 -20.26 -2.43
CA ASP A 99 -13.56 -20.86 -1.12
C ASP A 99 -13.89 -19.78 -0.07
N LYS A 100 -14.92 -20.05 0.72
CA LYS A 100 -15.44 -19.12 1.72
C LYS A 100 -14.42 -18.83 2.84
N ASN A 101 -13.63 -19.82 3.24
CA ASN A 101 -12.65 -19.64 4.30
C ASN A 101 -11.43 -18.89 3.79
N ASN A 102 -10.98 -19.17 2.57
CA ASN A 102 -9.93 -18.40 1.89
C ASN A 102 -10.28 -16.91 1.84
N ILE A 103 -11.46 -16.54 1.33
CA ILE A 103 -11.89 -15.13 1.25
C ILE A 103 -11.94 -14.48 2.65
N LYS A 104 -12.47 -15.19 3.65
CA LYS A 104 -12.49 -14.69 5.03
C LYS A 104 -11.08 -14.45 5.59
N ASN A 105 -10.14 -15.34 5.31
CA ASN A 105 -8.76 -15.22 5.77
C ASN A 105 -8.05 -14.03 5.10
N LEU A 106 -8.29 -13.79 3.81
CA LEU A 106 -7.78 -12.61 3.10
C LEU A 106 -8.36 -11.32 3.72
N ILE A 107 -9.67 -11.26 3.94
CA ILE A 107 -10.32 -10.12 4.61
C ILE A 107 -9.74 -9.89 6.02
N SER A 108 -9.53 -10.95 6.80
CA SER A 108 -8.94 -10.84 8.14
C SER A 108 -7.52 -10.27 8.09
N THR A 109 -6.70 -10.75 7.15
CA THR A 109 -5.33 -10.26 6.94
C THR A 109 -5.33 -8.78 6.57
N LEU A 110 -6.19 -8.35 5.64
CA LEU A 110 -6.29 -6.96 5.24
C LEU A 110 -6.81 -6.06 6.37
N LYS A 111 -7.74 -6.53 7.20
CA LYS A 111 -8.19 -5.80 8.41
C LYS A 111 -7.05 -5.60 9.40
N GLN A 112 -6.22 -6.62 9.60
CA GLN A 112 -5.01 -6.48 10.42
C GLN A 112 -4.06 -5.45 9.82
N TRP A 113 -3.74 -5.53 8.54
CA TRP A 113 -2.86 -4.56 7.88
C TRP A 113 -3.44 -3.15 7.94
N ARG A 114 -4.76 -2.99 7.79
CA ARG A 114 -5.43 -1.69 7.92
C ARG A 114 -5.16 -1.04 9.27
N SER A 115 -5.32 -1.80 10.36
CA SER A 115 -5.05 -1.34 11.72
C SER A 115 -3.56 -1.02 11.92
N GLU A 116 -2.67 -1.87 11.40
CA GLU A 116 -1.23 -1.64 11.51
C GLU A 116 -0.76 -0.39 10.75
N VAL A 117 -1.34 -0.11 9.58
CA VAL A 117 -1.05 1.08 8.77
C VAL A 117 -1.59 2.33 9.50
N ASP A 118 -2.78 2.29 10.09
CA ASP A 118 -3.26 3.41 10.92
C ASP A 118 -2.31 3.73 12.09
N GLU A 119 -1.86 2.70 12.81
CA GLU A 119 -0.97 2.86 13.97
C GLU A 119 0.40 3.43 13.56
N LYS A 120 0.96 2.94 12.45
CA LYS A 120 2.30 3.33 11.98
C LYS A 120 2.32 4.68 11.24
N ARG A 121 1.17 5.30 10.99
CA ARG A 121 1.05 6.64 10.35
C ARG A 121 1.84 7.73 11.08
N ARG A 122 2.11 7.57 12.38
CA ARG A 122 2.88 8.54 13.20
C ARG A 122 4.31 8.85 12.69
N VAL A 123 4.86 8.02 11.80
CA VAL A 123 6.19 8.27 11.20
C VAL A 123 6.18 9.51 10.30
N PHE A 124 5.05 9.84 9.66
CA PHE A 124 4.94 10.98 8.74
C PHE A 124 4.90 12.33 9.46
N PRO A 125 4.11 12.52 10.54
CA PRO A 125 4.21 13.72 11.37
C PRO A 125 5.62 13.95 11.93
N ALA A 126 6.31 12.89 12.37
CA ALA A 126 7.69 13.03 12.86
C ALA A 126 8.67 13.47 11.75
N LEU A 127 8.46 13.03 10.51
CA LEU A 127 9.24 13.52 9.36
C LEU A 127 8.93 14.99 9.07
N GLU A 128 7.66 15.37 9.09
CA GLU A 128 7.22 16.76 8.89
C GLU A 128 7.79 17.71 9.95
N ASP A 129 7.79 17.30 11.22
CA ASP A 129 8.36 18.09 12.32
C ASP A 129 9.86 18.38 12.10
N GLU A 130 10.63 17.38 11.65
CA GLU A 130 12.05 17.56 11.34
C GLU A 130 12.26 18.41 10.08
N LEU A 131 11.38 18.33 9.09
CA LEU A 131 11.40 19.23 7.92
C LEU A 131 11.11 20.68 8.30
N GLN A 132 10.16 20.93 9.19
CA GLN A 132 9.87 22.28 9.66
C GLN A 132 11.06 22.89 10.41
N LYS A 133 11.75 22.08 11.23
CA LYS A 133 13.01 22.51 11.87
C LYS A 133 14.11 22.80 10.83
N ALA A 134 14.25 21.94 9.83
CA ALA A 134 15.25 22.14 8.77
C ALA A 134 14.98 23.44 8.00
N LYS A 135 13.70 23.71 7.69
CA LYS A 135 13.26 24.95 7.05
C LYS A 135 13.59 26.18 7.88
N ALA A 136 13.29 26.15 9.18
CA ALA A 136 13.59 27.27 10.07
C ALA A 136 15.09 27.61 10.10
N ILE A 137 15.95 26.59 10.13
CA ILE A 137 17.41 26.78 10.08
C ILE A 137 17.85 27.33 8.71
N SER A 138 17.28 26.82 7.61
CA SER A 138 17.54 27.33 6.26
C SER A 138 17.15 28.82 6.15
N ASP A 139 15.97 29.19 6.64
CA ASP A 139 15.48 30.57 6.64
C ASP A 139 16.38 31.50 7.48
N GLU A 140 16.86 31.01 8.64
CA GLU A 140 17.82 31.73 9.48
C GLU A 140 19.17 31.94 8.76
N MET A 141 19.68 30.90 8.11
CA MET A 141 20.93 30.96 7.36
C MET A 141 20.84 31.95 6.19
N PHE A 142 19.72 31.94 5.45
CA PHE A 142 19.49 32.88 4.37
C PHE A 142 19.35 34.32 4.89
N LYS A 143 18.60 34.52 5.97
CA LYS A 143 18.39 35.85 6.55
C LYS A 143 19.71 36.46 7.04
N THR A 144 20.49 35.68 7.79
CA THR A 144 21.67 36.13 8.54
C THR A 144 22.93 36.14 7.69
N TYR A 145 23.14 35.12 6.84
CA TYR A 145 24.39 34.91 6.11
C TYR A 145 24.23 34.98 4.58
N LYS A 146 23.00 35.14 4.06
CA LYS A 146 22.69 35.09 2.61
C LYS A 146 23.03 33.76 1.94
N GLU A 147 23.17 32.70 2.74
CA GLU A 147 23.39 31.34 2.29
C GLU A 147 22.06 30.67 1.94
N ARG A 148 21.95 30.10 0.73
CA ARG A 148 20.74 29.37 0.30
C ARG A 148 20.89 27.88 0.59
N ASP A 149 19.82 27.26 1.04
CA ASP A 149 19.75 25.80 1.12
C ASP A 149 19.24 25.22 -0.19
N LEU A 150 20.08 24.45 -0.88
CA LEU A 150 19.72 23.81 -2.15
C LEU A 150 19.10 22.42 -1.97
N ASP A 151 19.24 21.83 -0.78
CA ASP A 151 18.85 20.44 -0.54
C ASP A 151 17.45 20.33 0.10
N PHE A 152 16.97 21.41 0.72
CA PHE A 152 15.68 21.40 1.42
C PHE A 152 14.50 21.00 0.53
N ASP A 153 14.41 21.61 -0.67
CA ASP A 153 13.32 21.34 -1.61
C ASP A 153 13.29 19.86 -2.03
N TRP A 154 14.47 19.26 -2.21
CA TRP A 154 14.58 17.83 -2.51
C TRP A 154 14.07 16.95 -1.36
N HIS A 155 14.45 17.26 -0.12
CA HIS A 155 13.98 16.52 1.05
C HIS A 155 12.47 16.64 1.25
N LYS A 156 11.93 17.84 1.02
CA LYS A 156 10.49 18.10 1.09
C LYS A 156 9.73 17.32 0.03
N GLU A 157 10.14 17.41 -1.23
CA GLU A 157 9.49 16.67 -2.32
C GLU A 157 9.52 15.16 -2.06
N LYS A 158 10.65 14.65 -1.52
CA LYS A 158 10.75 13.24 -1.14
C LYS A 158 9.76 12.84 -0.05
N ALA A 159 9.50 13.71 0.93
CA ALA A 159 8.51 13.46 1.97
C ALA A 159 7.07 13.52 1.43
N ASP A 160 6.76 14.48 0.56
CA ASP A 160 5.45 14.59 -0.08
C ASP A 160 5.12 13.31 -0.89
N GLN A 161 6.08 12.81 -1.67
CA GLN A 161 5.95 11.54 -2.40
C GLN A 161 5.71 10.34 -1.47
N LEU A 162 6.33 10.32 -0.28
CA LEU A 162 6.14 9.25 0.70
C LEU A 162 4.74 9.29 1.33
N VAL A 163 4.22 10.49 1.61
CA VAL A 163 2.85 10.69 2.11
C VAL A 163 1.83 10.22 1.08
N GLU A 164 2.03 10.56 -0.20
CA GLU A 164 1.15 10.13 -1.29
C GLU A 164 1.13 8.60 -1.42
N ARG A 165 2.32 7.96 -1.46
CA ARG A 165 2.44 6.50 -1.52
C ARG A 165 1.79 5.82 -0.32
N TRP A 166 1.94 6.38 0.88
CA TRP A 166 1.27 5.87 2.07
C TRP A 166 -0.25 5.97 1.99
N GLN A 167 -0.78 7.07 1.46
CA GLN A 167 -2.21 7.22 1.23
C GLN A 167 -2.72 6.21 0.19
N ASN A 168 -1.93 5.93 -0.85
CA ASN A 168 -2.25 4.90 -1.83
C ASN A 168 -2.31 3.50 -1.19
N VAL A 169 -1.39 3.17 -0.27
CA VAL A 169 -1.47 1.92 0.52
C VAL A 169 -2.79 1.82 1.28
N HIS A 170 -3.20 2.89 1.98
CA HIS A 170 -4.49 2.92 2.68
C HIS A 170 -5.68 2.68 1.74
N VAL A 171 -5.76 3.45 0.66
CA VAL A 171 -6.86 3.36 -0.32
C VAL A 171 -6.94 1.96 -0.92
N GLN A 172 -5.80 1.33 -1.19
CA GLN A 172 -5.76 -0.01 -1.76
C GLN A 172 -6.23 -1.08 -0.79
N ILE A 173 -5.86 -0.98 0.50
CA ILE A 173 -6.40 -1.88 1.52
C ILE A 173 -7.93 -1.72 1.61
N ASP A 174 -8.44 -0.49 1.65
CA ASP A 174 -9.88 -0.21 1.76
C ASP A 174 -10.66 -0.71 0.55
N ASN A 175 -10.13 -0.52 -0.67
CA ASN A 175 -10.76 -1.04 -1.87
C ASN A 175 -10.75 -2.57 -1.88
N ARG A 176 -9.62 -3.23 -1.60
CA ARG A 176 -9.54 -4.70 -1.58
C ARG A 176 -10.48 -5.31 -0.56
N LEU A 177 -10.64 -4.69 0.61
CA LEU A 177 -11.62 -5.12 1.61
C LEU A 177 -13.04 -5.09 1.06
N ARG A 178 -13.44 -3.98 0.41
CA ARG A 178 -14.76 -3.85 -0.21
C ARG A 178 -14.97 -4.88 -1.31
N ASP A 179 -13.97 -5.08 -2.16
CA ASP A 179 -14.05 -5.99 -3.29
C ASP A 179 -14.15 -7.45 -2.81
N LEU A 180 -13.35 -7.86 -1.82
CA LEU A 180 -13.41 -9.20 -1.24
C LEU A 180 -14.73 -9.47 -0.52
N GLU A 181 -15.32 -8.48 0.14
CA GLU A 181 -16.68 -8.60 0.70
C GLU A 181 -17.71 -8.81 -0.42
N GLY A 182 -17.57 -8.09 -1.54
CA GLY A 182 -18.38 -8.28 -2.75
C GLY A 182 -18.21 -9.67 -3.36
N ILE A 183 -16.98 -10.15 -3.51
CA ILE A 183 -16.65 -11.50 -4.01
C ILE A 183 -17.23 -12.57 -3.08
N GLY A 184 -17.07 -12.41 -1.76
CA GLY A 184 -17.63 -13.35 -0.79
C GLY A 184 -19.16 -13.45 -0.89
N LYS A 185 -19.83 -12.32 -1.15
CA LYS A 185 -21.27 -12.26 -1.36
C LYS A 185 -21.70 -12.92 -2.68
N SER A 186 -21.01 -12.62 -3.79
CA SER A 186 -21.33 -13.21 -5.09
C SER A 186 -21.06 -14.72 -5.13
N LEU A 187 -19.97 -15.18 -4.50
CA LEU A 187 -19.68 -16.61 -4.34
C LEU A 187 -20.79 -17.32 -3.58
N LYS A 188 -21.27 -16.71 -2.48
CA LYS A 188 -22.38 -17.27 -1.72
C LYS A 188 -23.63 -17.43 -2.58
N TYR A 189 -24.02 -16.39 -3.32
CA TYR A 189 -25.20 -16.47 -4.20
C TYR A 189 -25.07 -17.55 -5.27
N TYR A 190 -23.89 -17.68 -5.88
CA TYR A 190 -23.64 -18.74 -6.83
C TYR A 190 -23.75 -20.13 -6.18
N ARG A 191 -23.08 -20.35 -5.04
CA ARG A 191 -23.10 -21.65 -4.34
C ARG A 191 -24.51 -22.02 -3.84
N ASP A 192 -25.26 -21.05 -3.33
CA ASP A 192 -26.65 -21.25 -2.87
C ASP A 192 -27.59 -21.62 -4.04
N ALA A 193 -27.34 -21.16 -5.27
CA ALA A 193 -28.08 -21.54 -6.46
C ALA A 193 -27.58 -22.85 -7.11
N TYR A 194 -26.27 -23.09 -7.07
CA TYR A 194 -25.61 -24.24 -7.69
C TYR A 194 -25.90 -25.54 -6.96
N HIS A 195 -25.65 -25.62 -5.66
CA HIS A 195 -25.71 -26.89 -4.91
C HIS A 195 -27.07 -27.59 -5.00
N PRO A 196 -28.22 -26.90 -4.88
CA PRO A 196 -29.51 -27.55 -5.03
C PRO A 196 -29.75 -28.16 -6.43
N LEU A 197 -29.17 -27.57 -7.48
CA LEU A 197 -29.25 -28.12 -8.83
C LEU A 197 -28.31 -29.32 -9.00
N ASP A 198 -27.08 -29.20 -8.48
CA ASP A 198 -26.07 -30.24 -8.52
C ASP A 198 -26.51 -31.51 -7.77
N ASP A 199 -27.19 -31.35 -6.64
CA ASP A 199 -27.77 -32.46 -5.88
C ASP A 199 -29.01 -33.06 -6.57
N TRP A 200 -29.80 -32.24 -7.27
CA TRP A 200 -31.06 -32.64 -7.89
C TRP A 200 -30.87 -33.41 -9.19
N ILE A 201 -29.92 -33.00 -10.04
CA ILE A 201 -29.67 -33.64 -11.35
C ILE A 201 -29.44 -35.17 -11.21
N PRO A 202 -28.53 -35.67 -10.34
CA PRO A 202 -28.33 -37.11 -10.16
C PRO A 202 -29.57 -37.86 -9.70
N GLN A 203 -30.45 -37.21 -8.93
CA GLN A 203 -31.71 -37.81 -8.47
C GLN A 203 -32.67 -38.03 -9.64
N VAL A 204 -32.76 -37.04 -10.54
CA VAL A 204 -33.55 -37.15 -11.76
C VAL A 204 -32.97 -38.17 -12.72
N GLU A 205 -31.65 -38.16 -12.93
CA GLU A 205 -30.96 -39.17 -13.75
C GLU A 205 -31.24 -40.60 -13.24
N THR A 206 -31.16 -40.80 -11.92
CA THR A 206 -31.47 -42.09 -11.29
C THR A 206 -32.93 -42.48 -11.46
N THR A 207 -33.86 -41.53 -11.30
CA THR A 207 -35.30 -41.80 -11.45
C THR A 207 -35.64 -42.13 -12.90
N GLN A 208 -35.09 -41.38 -13.86
CA GLN A 208 -35.28 -41.62 -15.28
C GLN A 208 -34.74 -42.99 -15.70
N LYS A 209 -33.54 -43.35 -15.24
CA LYS A 209 -32.95 -44.67 -15.48
C LYS A 209 -33.84 -45.80 -14.97
N LYS A 210 -34.38 -45.68 -13.76
CA LYS A 210 -35.31 -46.69 -13.19
C LYS A 210 -36.58 -46.84 -14.01
N ILE A 211 -37.16 -45.74 -14.50
CA ILE A 211 -38.35 -45.78 -15.35
C ILE A 211 -38.03 -46.51 -16.66
N GLN A 212 -36.90 -46.19 -17.30
CA GLN A 212 -36.47 -46.83 -18.55
C GLN A 212 -36.14 -48.33 -18.41
N GLU A 213 -35.56 -48.74 -17.28
CA GLU A 213 -35.23 -50.15 -17.01
C GLU A 213 -36.46 -51.00 -16.66
N SER A 214 -37.56 -50.36 -16.23
CA SER A 214 -38.79 -51.06 -15.85
C SER A 214 -39.68 -51.40 -17.06
N GLN A 215 -39.84 -52.69 -17.37
CA GLN A 215 -40.74 -53.17 -18.42
C GLN A 215 -42.20 -53.19 -17.92
N PRO A 216 -43.15 -52.51 -18.57
CA PRO A 216 -44.54 -52.51 -18.13
C PRO A 216 -45.23 -53.85 -18.42
N GLU A 217 -45.68 -54.53 -17.37
CA GLU A 217 -46.37 -55.82 -17.47
C GLU A 217 -47.80 -55.73 -18.03
N ASN A 218 -48.47 -54.57 -17.93
CA ASN A 218 -49.84 -54.36 -18.40
C ASN A 218 -50.14 -52.89 -18.71
N SER A 219 -51.34 -52.62 -19.26
CA SER A 219 -51.77 -51.25 -19.62
C SER A 219 -51.83 -50.29 -18.43
N LYS A 220 -52.11 -50.77 -17.21
CA LYS A 220 -52.16 -49.92 -16.01
C LYS A 220 -50.76 -49.50 -15.57
N THR A 221 -49.79 -50.42 -15.59
CA THR A 221 -48.39 -50.11 -15.25
C THR A 221 -47.76 -49.18 -16.29
N LEU A 222 -48.07 -49.37 -17.57
CA LEU A 222 -47.68 -48.44 -18.64
C LEU A 222 -48.25 -47.02 -18.42
N ALA A 223 -49.55 -46.91 -18.09
CA ALA A 223 -50.17 -45.61 -17.82
C ALA A 223 -49.53 -44.90 -16.63
N THR A 224 -49.10 -45.67 -15.62
CA THR A 224 -48.43 -45.15 -14.42
C THR A 224 -47.03 -44.62 -14.76
N GLN A 225 -46.24 -45.37 -15.52
CA GLN A 225 -44.93 -44.94 -16.01
C GLN A 225 -45.02 -43.68 -16.87
N LEU A 226 -46.00 -43.62 -17.79
CA LEU A 226 -46.23 -42.43 -18.61
C LEU A 226 -46.56 -41.19 -17.76
N ASN A 227 -47.37 -41.37 -16.70
CA ASN A 227 -47.68 -40.27 -15.79
C ASN A 227 -46.45 -39.82 -15.00
N GLN A 228 -45.63 -40.75 -14.52
CA GLN A 228 -44.36 -40.44 -13.85
C GLN A 228 -43.41 -39.67 -14.78
N GLN A 229 -43.30 -40.08 -16.04
CA GLN A 229 -42.46 -39.40 -17.03
C GLN A 229 -42.98 -37.98 -17.34
N LYS A 230 -44.30 -37.79 -17.46
CA LYS A 230 -44.89 -36.44 -17.60
C LYS A 230 -44.60 -35.53 -16.41
N MET A 231 -44.67 -36.07 -15.20
CA MET A 231 -44.33 -35.31 -13.99
C MET A 231 -42.86 -34.92 -13.97
N LEU A 232 -41.95 -35.82 -14.35
CA LEU A 232 -40.51 -35.52 -14.45
C LEU A 232 -40.21 -34.46 -15.50
N VAL A 233 -40.85 -34.52 -16.68
CA VAL A 233 -40.71 -33.50 -17.73
C VAL A 233 -41.10 -32.12 -17.17
N SER A 234 -42.26 -32.02 -16.51
CA SER A 234 -42.71 -30.78 -15.90
C SER A 234 -41.76 -30.28 -14.81
N GLU A 235 -41.20 -31.17 -13.99
CA GLU A 235 -40.22 -30.80 -12.97
C GLU A 235 -38.93 -30.25 -13.59
N ILE A 236 -38.42 -30.88 -14.65
CA ILE A 236 -37.23 -30.42 -15.38
C ILE A 236 -37.48 -29.03 -15.98
N GLU A 237 -38.61 -28.82 -16.66
CA GLU A 237 -38.97 -27.52 -17.24
C GLU A 237 -39.03 -26.42 -16.17
N MET A 238 -39.58 -26.72 -14.98
CA MET A 238 -39.62 -25.78 -13.87
C MET A 238 -38.24 -25.40 -13.33
N LYS A 239 -37.22 -26.26 -13.49
CA LYS A 239 -35.84 -25.97 -13.07
C LYS A 239 -35.09 -25.06 -14.03
N GLN A 240 -35.60 -24.78 -15.23
CA GLN A 240 -34.98 -23.84 -16.17
C GLN A 240 -34.70 -22.48 -15.51
N SER A 241 -35.69 -21.92 -14.82
CA SER A 241 -35.56 -20.63 -14.13
C SER A 241 -34.44 -20.62 -13.07
N LYS A 242 -34.20 -21.77 -12.42
CA LYS A 242 -33.13 -21.93 -11.44
C LYS A 242 -31.76 -22.08 -12.10
N MET A 243 -31.69 -22.74 -13.25
CA MET A 243 -30.49 -22.78 -14.08
C MET A 243 -30.09 -21.38 -14.57
N ASP A 244 -31.06 -20.59 -15.03
CA ASP A 244 -30.83 -19.20 -15.47
C ASP A 244 -30.37 -18.31 -14.30
N GLU A 245 -30.95 -18.48 -13.11
CA GLU A 245 -30.51 -17.80 -11.89
C GLU A 245 -29.07 -18.20 -11.51
N CYS A 246 -28.74 -19.49 -11.58
CA CYS A 246 -27.38 -19.98 -11.33
C CYS A 246 -26.37 -19.42 -12.33
N GLN A 247 -26.73 -19.34 -13.61
CA GLN A 247 -25.92 -18.72 -14.66
C GLN A 247 -25.58 -17.27 -14.31
N LYS A 248 -26.61 -16.48 -13.98
CA LYS A 248 -26.45 -15.08 -13.63
C LYS A 248 -25.49 -14.88 -12.46
N TYR A 249 -25.59 -15.71 -11.42
CA TYR A 249 -24.68 -15.60 -10.27
C TYR A 249 -23.25 -16.06 -10.59
N ALA A 250 -23.07 -17.07 -11.46
CA ALA A 250 -21.76 -17.49 -11.95
C ALA A 250 -21.07 -16.35 -12.73
N GLU A 251 -21.81 -15.69 -13.62
CA GLU A 251 -21.33 -14.53 -14.39
C GLU A 251 -21.00 -13.35 -13.47
N GLN A 252 -21.88 -13.04 -12.50
CA GLN A 252 -21.65 -11.97 -11.52
C GLN A 252 -20.38 -12.22 -10.68
N TYR A 253 -20.18 -13.47 -10.21
CA TYR A 253 -18.94 -13.85 -9.52
C TYR A 253 -17.72 -13.64 -10.42
N SER A 254 -17.79 -14.13 -11.67
CA SER A 254 -16.71 -14.01 -12.65
C SER A 254 -16.30 -12.56 -12.89
N THR A 255 -17.26 -11.67 -13.10
CA THR A 255 -17.00 -10.23 -13.29
C THR A 255 -16.34 -9.62 -12.05
N THR A 256 -16.90 -9.85 -10.86
CA THR A 256 -16.39 -9.26 -9.62
C THR A 256 -14.93 -9.69 -9.35
N VAL A 257 -14.60 -10.96 -9.59
CA VAL A 257 -13.22 -11.46 -9.43
C VAL A 257 -12.27 -10.87 -10.47
N LYS A 258 -12.70 -10.78 -11.73
CA LYS A 258 -11.86 -10.21 -12.81
C LYS A 258 -11.55 -8.74 -12.58
N ASP A 259 -12.52 -7.97 -12.07
CA ASP A 259 -12.32 -6.56 -11.71
C ASP A 259 -11.30 -6.42 -10.57
N TYR A 260 -11.40 -7.25 -9.53
CA TYR A 260 -10.44 -7.30 -8.43
C TYR A 260 -9.03 -7.69 -8.89
N GLU A 261 -8.91 -8.71 -9.75
CA GLU A 261 -7.64 -9.15 -10.33
C GLU A 261 -7.00 -8.02 -11.15
N LEU A 262 -7.80 -7.33 -11.99
CA LEU A 262 -7.34 -6.19 -12.78
C LEU A 262 -6.86 -5.03 -11.91
N GLN A 263 -7.59 -4.68 -10.86
CA GLN A 263 -7.20 -3.62 -9.93
C GLN A 263 -5.90 -3.98 -9.20
N THR A 264 -5.76 -5.23 -8.75
CA THR A 264 -4.54 -5.74 -8.09
C THR A 264 -3.34 -5.71 -9.04
N MET A 265 -3.54 -6.08 -10.31
CA MET A 265 -2.50 -5.97 -11.35
C MET A 265 -2.10 -4.52 -11.64
N THR A 266 -3.08 -3.62 -11.72
CA THR A 266 -2.83 -2.17 -11.95
C THR A 266 -2.00 -1.58 -10.82
N TYR A 267 -2.37 -1.86 -9.57
CA TYR A 267 -1.59 -1.40 -8.41
C TYR A 267 -0.16 -1.94 -8.43
N ARG A 268 0.02 -3.24 -8.72
CA ARG A 268 1.34 -3.84 -8.82
C ARG A 268 2.21 -3.16 -9.89
N ALA A 269 1.65 -2.92 -11.08
CA ALA A 269 2.37 -2.24 -12.15
C ALA A 269 2.78 -0.81 -11.76
N MET A 270 1.92 -0.08 -11.04
CA MET A 270 2.23 1.24 -10.48
C MET A 270 3.43 1.15 -9.52
N VAL A 271 3.42 0.23 -8.56
CA VAL A 271 4.51 0.05 -7.59
C VAL A 271 5.82 -0.38 -8.28
N ASP A 272 5.77 -1.34 -9.21
CA ASP A 272 6.95 -1.81 -9.94
C ASP A 272 7.61 -0.68 -10.75
N SER A 273 6.81 0.21 -11.34
CA SER A 273 7.31 1.38 -12.07
C SER A 273 8.08 2.35 -11.18
N GLN A 274 7.70 2.46 -9.90
CA GLN A 274 8.37 3.27 -8.90
C GLN A 274 9.64 2.60 -8.36
N GLN A 275 9.66 1.26 -8.27
CA GLN A 275 10.76 0.50 -7.66
C GLN A 275 11.88 0.11 -8.65
N LYS A 276 11.76 0.45 -9.95
CA LYS A 276 12.75 0.14 -11.02
C LYS A 276 13.19 -1.34 -11.07
N SER A 277 12.34 -2.26 -10.61
CA SER A 277 12.62 -3.70 -10.59
C SER A 277 11.37 -4.47 -10.96
N PRO A 278 11.35 -5.20 -12.10
CA PRO A 278 10.19 -5.99 -12.48
C PRO A 278 10.17 -7.33 -11.72
N VAL A 279 9.24 -7.50 -10.79
CA VAL A 279 9.01 -8.80 -10.16
C VAL A 279 8.11 -9.63 -11.08
N LYS A 280 8.71 -10.55 -11.85
CA LYS A 280 7.95 -11.51 -12.67
C LYS A 280 7.30 -12.56 -11.77
N ARG A 281 5.96 -12.66 -11.81
CA ARG A 281 5.21 -13.76 -11.19
C ARG A 281 4.53 -14.65 -12.21
N ARG A 282 4.36 -15.92 -11.82
CA ARG A 282 3.62 -16.91 -12.58
C ARG A 282 2.14 -16.55 -12.56
N ARG A 283 1.50 -16.51 -13.74
CA ARG A 283 0.06 -16.35 -13.86
C ARG A 283 -0.61 -17.61 -13.28
N MET A 284 -1.30 -17.47 -12.17
CA MET A 284 -2.15 -18.53 -11.61
C MET A 284 -3.49 -18.55 -12.35
N GLN A 285 -4.15 -19.70 -12.36
CA GLN A 285 -5.47 -19.86 -12.96
C GLN A 285 -6.50 -19.07 -12.13
N SER A 286 -7.33 -18.25 -12.80
CA SER A 286 -8.33 -17.42 -12.12
C SER A 286 -9.46 -18.29 -11.55
N SER A 287 -9.92 -17.98 -10.34
CA SER A 287 -11.09 -18.64 -9.77
C SER A 287 -12.39 -18.30 -10.51
N ALA A 288 -12.41 -17.17 -11.23
CA ALA A 288 -13.50 -16.81 -12.14
C ALA A 288 -13.68 -17.88 -13.24
N ASP A 289 -12.59 -18.35 -13.82
CA ASP A 289 -12.62 -19.34 -14.91
C ASP A 289 -13.07 -20.71 -14.38
N LEU A 290 -12.66 -21.08 -13.17
CA LEU A 290 -13.08 -22.32 -12.52
C LEU A 290 -14.59 -22.36 -12.26
N ILE A 291 -15.16 -21.26 -11.77
CA ILE A 291 -16.61 -21.16 -11.49
C ILE A 291 -17.43 -21.21 -12.78
N ILE A 292 -16.96 -20.54 -13.84
CA ILE A 292 -17.62 -20.62 -15.15
C ILE A 292 -17.56 -22.06 -15.69
N GLN A 293 -16.42 -22.74 -15.57
CA GLN A 293 -16.27 -24.11 -16.03
C GLN A 293 -17.17 -25.09 -15.24
N GLU A 294 -17.26 -24.91 -13.92
CA GLU A 294 -18.15 -25.69 -13.04
C GLU A 294 -19.63 -25.50 -13.43
N PHE A 295 -20.06 -24.26 -13.68
CA PHE A 295 -21.41 -23.99 -14.17
C PHE A 295 -21.67 -24.59 -15.57
N MET A 296 -20.69 -24.55 -16.48
CA MET A 296 -20.83 -25.17 -17.80
C MET A 296 -21.05 -26.69 -17.71
N ASP A 297 -20.38 -27.37 -16.78
CA ASP A 297 -20.59 -28.80 -16.53
C ASP A 297 -22.02 -29.08 -16.05
N LEU A 298 -22.49 -28.34 -15.04
CA LEU A 298 -23.85 -28.44 -14.53
C LEU A 298 -24.89 -28.22 -15.65
N ARG A 299 -24.69 -27.19 -16.47
CA ARG A 299 -25.57 -26.87 -17.60
C ARG A 299 -25.57 -27.98 -18.65
N SER A 300 -24.41 -28.60 -18.91
CA SER A 300 -24.30 -29.73 -19.83
C SER A 300 -25.13 -30.93 -19.36
N ARG A 301 -25.01 -31.30 -18.08
CA ARG A 301 -25.80 -32.38 -17.47
C ARG A 301 -27.30 -32.08 -17.52
N TYR A 302 -27.70 -30.86 -17.18
CA TYR A 302 -29.10 -30.44 -17.28
C TYR A 302 -29.64 -30.48 -18.73
N THR A 303 -28.84 -30.02 -19.70
CA THR A 303 -29.25 -30.05 -21.12
C THR A 303 -29.41 -31.48 -21.62
N ALA A 304 -28.56 -32.41 -21.16
CA ALA A 304 -28.71 -33.83 -21.45
C ALA A 304 -30.03 -34.39 -20.90
N LEU A 305 -30.40 -34.02 -19.67
CA LEU A 305 -31.70 -34.40 -19.09
C LEU A 305 -32.88 -33.87 -19.90
N VAL A 306 -32.85 -32.59 -20.31
CA VAL A 306 -33.89 -31.99 -21.15
C VAL A 306 -33.99 -32.75 -22.48
N THR A 307 -32.86 -33.00 -23.14
CA THR A 307 -32.82 -33.66 -24.45
C THR A 307 -33.31 -35.10 -24.39
N LEU A 308 -33.06 -35.82 -23.29
CA LEU A 308 -33.55 -37.19 -23.09
C LEU A 308 -35.07 -37.28 -22.86
N MET A 309 -35.73 -36.14 -22.63
CA MET A 309 -37.13 -36.05 -22.21
C MET A 309 -38.05 -35.44 -23.27
N THR A 310 -37.50 -34.72 -24.24
CA THR A 310 -38.15 -34.27 -25.50
C THR A 310 -38.02 -35.31 -26.60
#